data_AF-A0A3M0YC14-F1
#
_entry.id   AF-A0A3M0YC14-F1
#
_cell.length_a   1.000
_cell.length_b   1.000
_cell.length_c   1.000
_cell.angle_alpha   90.00
_cell.angle_beta   90.00
_cell.angle_gamma   90.00
#
_symmetry.space_group_name_H-M   'P 1'
#
loop_
_entity.id
_entity.type
_entity.pdbx_description
1 polymer ?
#
loop_
_entity_poly.entity_id
_entity_poly.type
_entity_poly.pdbx_seq_one_letter_code
_entity_poly.pdbx_strand_id
1 'polypeptide(L)'
;MSQTWSWSFSVGDAEDGDLWALEPCDVFPIASAQSLLSSRRKKAMVVVANDLVQPLLLCQQFRTLDGHIEAMVGAFPPLARHRGRLRQVLEQLRQQGLLLNASSLLKGLGQRGGDALPPIERVAVITCDRPDLLRRLLKSFIDNERRHGNRYRYVIFDDSRQEASRRENRALVQALRDEGLRAAYQGPEEQAAR
;
A
#
# COMPACT_ATOMS: atom_id res chain seq x y z
N MET A 1 -23.36 -22.25 12.50
CA MET A 1 -23.65 -22.18 11.05
C MET A 1 -22.84 -21.03 10.47
N SER A 2 -21.66 -21.32 9.91
CA SER A 2 -20.76 -20.31 9.34
C SER A 2 -21.10 -20.15 7.86
N GLN A 3 -21.53 -18.95 7.45
CA GLN A 3 -21.77 -18.65 6.03
C GLN A 3 -20.44 -18.31 5.36
N THR A 4 -20.03 -19.16 4.43
CA THR A 4 -18.87 -18.96 3.57
C THR A 4 -19.31 -18.12 2.37
N TRP A 5 -18.77 -16.91 2.24
CA TRP A 5 -19.02 -16.06 1.09
C TRP A 5 -18.18 -16.55 -0.09
N SER A 6 -18.84 -17.06 -1.13
CA SER A 6 -18.21 -17.43 -2.41
C SER A 6 -18.32 -16.27 -3.38
N TRP A 7 -17.18 -15.67 -3.72
CA TRP A 7 -17.09 -14.68 -4.80
C TRP A 7 -16.72 -15.41 -6.08
N SER A 8 -17.66 -15.48 -7.03
CA SER A 8 -17.39 -15.93 -8.39
C SER A 8 -17.13 -14.71 -9.27
N PHE A 9 -15.88 -14.49 -9.65
CA PHE A 9 -15.58 -13.59 -10.77
C PHE A 9 -15.56 -14.43 -12.03
N SER A 10 -16.56 -14.24 -12.88
CA SER A 10 -16.47 -14.72 -14.25
C SER A 10 -15.39 -13.88 -14.93
N VAL A 11 -14.20 -14.45 -15.09
CA VAL A 11 -13.23 -13.95 -16.07
C VAL A 11 -13.87 -14.26 -17.41
N GLY A 12 -14.60 -13.29 -17.96
CA GLY A 12 -14.99 -13.36 -19.36
C GLY A 12 -13.72 -13.39 -20.19
N ASP A 13 -13.57 -14.41 -21.03
CA ASP A 13 -12.61 -14.40 -22.12
C ASP A 13 -13.00 -13.28 -23.08
N ALA A 14 -12.50 -12.08 -22.80
CA ALA A 14 -12.60 -10.96 -23.72
C ALA A 14 -11.53 -11.17 -24.82
N GLU A 15 -11.89 -11.93 -25.84
CA GLU A 15 -11.28 -11.74 -27.16
C GLU A 15 -11.77 -10.40 -27.72
N ASP A 16 -11.14 -9.28 -27.30
CA ASP A 16 -10.85 -8.13 -28.17
C ASP A 16 -9.99 -7.07 -27.42
N GLY A 17 -8.71 -6.99 -27.77
CA GLY A 17 -7.76 -5.93 -27.37
C GLY A 17 -7.29 -5.96 -25.91
N ASP A 18 -5.96 -6.02 -25.72
CA ASP A 18 -5.35 -5.82 -24.40
C ASP A 18 -5.88 -4.54 -23.72
N LEU A 19 -6.36 -4.66 -22.47
CA LEU A 19 -6.78 -3.53 -21.65
C LEU A 19 -5.58 -2.92 -20.91
N TRP A 20 -5.50 -1.60 -20.96
CA TRP A 20 -4.41 -0.81 -20.40
C TRP A 20 -4.93 0.25 -19.43
N ALA A 21 -4.16 0.57 -18.40
CA ALA A 21 -4.39 1.73 -17.55
C ALA A 21 -3.08 2.44 -17.27
N LEU A 22 -3.09 3.77 -17.18
CA LEU A 22 -1.94 4.55 -16.75
C LEU A 22 -1.65 4.22 -15.28
N GLU A 23 -0.41 3.82 -15.00
CA GLU A 23 0.05 3.65 -13.62
C GLU A 23 -0.04 5.00 -12.88
N PRO A 24 -0.33 5.03 -11.56
CA PRO A 24 -0.24 6.27 -10.80
C PRO A 24 1.11 6.97 -11.00
N CYS A 25 1.07 8.19 -11.56
CA CYS A 25 2.24 8.99 -11.88
C CYS A 25 2.27 10.26 -11.05
N ASP A 26 3.46 10.62 -10.59
CA ASP A 26 3.76 11.97 -10.13
C ASP A 26 4.10 12.85 -11.35
N VAL A 27 3.70 14.13 -11.29
CA VAL A 27 3.92 15.09 -12.38
C VAL A 27 4.89 16.17 -11.90
N PHE A 28 5.96 16.38 -12.65
CA PHE A 28 6.95 17.42 -12.35
C PHE A 28 7.08 18.36 -13.56
N PRO A 29 6.81 19.67 -13.40
CA PRO A 29 7.09 20.63 -14.47
C PRO A 29 8.62 20.76 -14.63
N ILE A 30 9.12 20.61 -15.85
CA ILE A 30 10.57 20.67 -16.14
C ILE A 30 10.96 21.82 -17.07
N ALA A 31 10.02 22.31 -17.88
CA ALA A 31 10.18 23.49 -18.73
C ALA A 31 8.82 24.18 -18.94
N SER A 32 8.82 25.35 -19.57
CA SER A 32 7.61 26.14 -19.82
C SER A 32 6.52 25.38 -20.59
N ALA A 33 6.89 24.43 -21.46
CA ALA A 33 5.97 23.66 -22.28
C ALA A 33 5.99 22.13 -22.03
N GLN A 34 6.74 21.65 -21.03
CA GLN A 34 6.95 20.23 -20.80
C GLN A 34 6.89 19.82 -19.33
N SER A 35 6.34 18.64 -19.10
CA SER A 35 6.24 18.00 -17.79
C SER A 35 6.79 16.57 -17.87
N LEU A 36 7.44 16.15 -16.79
CA LEU A 36 7.87 14.78 -16.56
C LEU A 36 6.77 14.03 -15.82
N LEU A 37 6.30 12.92 -16.38
CA LEU A 37 5.50 11.93 -15.67
C LEU A 37 6.44 10.85 -15.14
N SER A 38 6.35 10.54 -13.85
CA SER A 38 7.19 9.54 -13.20
C SER A 38 6.34 8.53 -12.43
N SER A 39 6.56 7.24 -12.70
CA SER A 39 5.98 6.15 -11.90
C SER A 39 6.98 5.69 -10.86
N ARG A 40 6.64 5.88 -9.57
CA ARG A 40 7.44 5.36 -8.45
C ARG A 40 7.54 3.84 -8.44
N ARG A 41 6.46 3.15 -8.83
CA ARG A 41 6.37 1.68 -8.76
C ARG A 41 7.20 1.01 -9.86
N LYS A 42 7.16 1.56 -11.08
CA LYS A 42 7.85 1.00 -12.25
C LYS A 42 9.21 1.61 -12.51
N LYS A 43 9.59 2.68 -11.78
CA LYS A 43 10.80 3.48 -12.02
C LYS A 43 10.93 3.95 -13.47
N ALA A 44 9.79 4.14 -14.14
CA ALA A 44 9.70 4.62 -15.51
C ALA A 44 9.36 6.12 -15.50
N MET A 45 9.92 6.85 -16.46
CA MET A 45 9.73 8.29 -16.58
C MET A 45 9.60 8.67 -18.06
N VAL A 46 8.73 9.64 -18.35
CA VAL A 46 8.51 10.14 -19.70
C VAL A 46 8.28 11.65 -19.67
N VAL A 47 8.83 12.35 -20.66
CA VAL A 47 8.56 13.77 -20.86
C VAL A 47 7.40 13.92 -21.84
N VAL A 48 6.38 14.67 -21.43
CA VAL A 48 5.20 14.98 -22.25
C VAL A 48 5.02 16.49 -22.35
N ALA A 49 4.31 16.91 -23.39
CA ALA A 49 3.87 18.30 -23.51
C ALA A 49 2.81 18.61 -22.43
N ASN A 50 2.82 19.83 -21.92
CA ASN A 50 1.93 20.23 -20.80
C ASN A 50 0.44 20.08 -21.13
N ASP A 51 0.06 20.28 -22.38
CA ASP A 51 -1.31 20.10 -22.88
C ASP A 51 -1.79 18.64 -22.86
N LEU A 52 -0.88 17.67 -22.82
CA LEU A 52 -1.19 16.25 -22.76
C LEU A 52 -1.26 15.69 -21.33
N VAL A 53 -0.80 16.42 -20.32
CA VAL A 53 -0.80 15.94 -18.92
C VAL A 53 -2.21 15.60 -18.46
N GLN A 54 -3.15 16.55 -18.54
CA GLN A 54 -4.52 16.35 -18.08
C GLN A 54 -5.26 15.24 -18.87
N PRO A 55 -5.20 15.21 -20.21
CA PRO A 55 -5.73 14.09 -20.98
C PRO A 55 -5.18 12.72 -20.56
N LEU A 56 -3.85 12.61 -20.35
CA LEU A 56 -3.23 11.36 -19.94
C LEU A 56 -3.66 10.90 -18.55
N LEU A 57 -3.88 11.84 -17.61
CA LEU A 57 -4.39 11.51 -16.28
C LEU A 57 -5.82 10.93 -16.28
N LEU A 58 -6.59 11.06 -17.36
CA LEU A 58 -7.88 10.37 -17.50
C LEU A 58 -7.73 8.88 -17.81
N CYS A 59 -6.55 8.43 -18.23
CA CYS A 59 -6.30 7.05 -18.65
C CYS A 59 -6.08 6.07 -17.47
N GLN A 60 -6.52 6.41 -16.25
CA GLN A 60 -6.33 5.59 -15.03
C GLN A 60 -7.28 4.39 -14.93
N GLN A 61 -8.31 4.32 -15.77
CA GLN A 61 -9.22 3.17 -15.85
C GLN A 61 -8.77 2.20 -16.93
N PHE A 62 -8.95 0.89 -16.73
CA PHE A 62 -8.62 -0.11 -17.76
C PHE A 62 -9.51 0.04 -18.99
N ARG A 63 -8.89 0.36 -20.13
CA ARG A 63 -9.53 0.50 -21.45
C ARG A 63 -8.57 0.04 -22.54
N THR A 64 -9.07 -0.27 -23.73
CA THR A 64 -8.21 -0.41 -24.91
C THR A 64 -7.54 0.94 -25.22
N LEU A 65 -6.44 0.94 -25.97
CA LEU A 65 -5.80 2.20 -26.39
C LEU A 65 -6.78 3.11 -27.15
N ASP A 66 -7.64 2.51 -27.97
CA ASP A 66 -8.69 3.20 -28.70
C ASP A 66 -9.74 3.79 -27.74
N GLY A 67 -10.16 3.02 -26.72
CA GLY A 67 -11.08 3.51 -25.69
C GLY A 67 -10.51 4.66 -24.86
N HIS A 68 -9.19 4.71 -24.65
CA HIS A 68 -8.51 5.86 -24.05
C HIS A 68 -8.55 7.09 -24.95
N ILE A 69 -8.27 6.92 -26.24
CA ILE A 69 -8.35 8.01 -27.21
C ILE A 69 -9.76 8.61 -27.25
N GLU A 70 -10.80 7.78 -27.23
CA GLU A 70 -12.19 8.25 -27.16
C GLU A 70 -12.48 9.02 -25.88
N ALA A 71 -12.00 8.54 -24.73
CA ALA A 71 -12.16 9.23 -23.46
C ALA A 71 -11.45 10.60 -23.45
N MET A 72 -10.22 10.65 -23.96
CA MET A 72 -9.42 11.88 -24.07
C MET A 72 -10.09 12.88 -25.02
N VAL A 73 -10.58 12.43 -26.18
CA VAL A 73 -11.26 13.31 -27.16
C VAL A 73 -12.61 13.78 -26.62
N GLY A 74 -13.35 12.93 -25.92
CA GLY A 74 -14.62 13.31 -25.30
C GLY A 74 -14.46 14.40 -24.24
N ALA A 75 -13.41 14.31 -23.42
CA ALA A 75 -13.10 15.34 -22.40
C ALA A 75 -12.41 16.58 -22.99
N PHE A 76 -11.64 16.43 -24.08
CA PHE A 76 -10.89 17.50 -24.72
C PHE A 76 -11.11 17.49 -26.25
N PRO A 77 -12.22 18.07 -26.74
CA PRO A 77 -12.59 18.03 -28.16
C PRO A 77 -11.52 18.50 -29.16
N PRO A 78 -10.66 19.51 -28.86
CA PRO A 78 -9.58 19.91 -29.76
C PRO A 78 -8.57 18.80 -30.08
N LEU A 79 -8.49 17.75 -29.26
CA LEU A 79 -7.60 16.61 -29.50
C LEU A 79 -8.12 15.66 -30.60
N ALA A 80 -9.38 15.78 -31.03
CA ALA A 80 -9.97 14.95 -32.09
C ALA A 80 -9.13 14.94 -33.38
N ARG A 81 -8.59 16.11 -33.76
CA ARG A 81 -7.71 16.28 -34.94
C ARG A 81 -6.33 15.63 -34.79
N HIS A 82 -5.98 15.18 -33.58
CA HIS A 82 -4.67 14.64 -33.22
C HIS A 82 -4.72 13.18 -32.78
N ARG A 83 -5.82 12.44 -33.03
CA ARG A 83 -5.99 11.03 -32.66
C ARG A 83 -4.80 10.13 -33.03
N GLY A 84 -4.21 10.30 -34.21
CA GLY A 84 -3.02 9.54 -34.64
C GLY A 84 -1.81 9.76 -33.71
N ARG A 85 -1.57 11.01 -33.32
CA ARG A 85 -0.51 11.38 -32.37
C ARG A 85 -0.81 10.86 -30.96
N LEU A 86 -2.06 10.91 -30.51
CA LEU A 86 -2.46 10.34 -29.22
C LEU A 86 -2.16 8.84 -29.16
N ARG A 87 -2.46 8.10 -30.23
CA ARG A 87 -2.15 6.67 -30.31
C ARG A 87 -0.64 6.41 -30.20
N GLN A 88 0.18 7.20 -30.89
CA GLN A 88 1.64 7.09 -30.79
C GLN A 88 2.14 7.35 -29.37
N VAL A 89 1.60 8.36 -28.68
CA VAL A 89 1.96 8.66 -27.28
C VAL A 89 1.57 7.49 -26.37
N LEU A 90 0.35 6.97 -26.47
CA LEU A 90 -0.10 5.84 -25.66
C LEU A 90 0.73 4.57 -25.91
N GLU A 91 1.11 4.31 -27.17
CA GLU A 91 2.03 3.22 -27.52
C GLU A 91 3.43 3.41 -26.92
N GLN A 92 3.95 4.64 -26.91
CA GLN A 92 5.23 4.94 -26.24
C GLN A 92 5.14 4.71 -24.73
N LEU A 93 4.06 5.15 -24.08
CA LEU A 93 3.83 4.89 -22.66
C LEU A 93 3.72 3.39 -22.36
N ARG A 94 3.09 2.63 -23.25
CA ARG A 94 3.02 1.17 -23.19
C ARG A 94 4.41 0.54 -23.24
N GLN A 95 5.22 0.93 -24.22
CA GLN A 95 6.59 0.41 -24.41
C GLN A 95 7.52 0.79 -23.24
N GLN A 96 7.32 1.95 -22.64
CA GLN A 96 8.08 2.42 -21.48
C GLN A 96 7.58 1.83 -20.14
N GLY A 97 6.54 0.99 -20.16
CA GLY A 97 6.00 0.35 -18.97
C GLY A 97 5.20 1.27 -18.05
N LEU A 98 4.73 2.41 -18.56
CA LEU A 98 3.85 3.34 -17.85
C LEU A 98 2.37 3.00 -18.01
N LEU A 99 2.01 2.16 -19.00
CA LEU A 99 0.70 1.53 -19.06
C LEU A 99 0.75 0.12 -18.46
N LEU A 100 -0.10 -0.12 -17.47
CA LEU A 100 -0.37 -1.42 -16.89
C LEU A 100 -1.28 -2.23 -17.80
N ASN A 101 -0.87 -3.45 -18.15
CA ASN A 101 -1.73 -4.42 -18.82
C ASN A 101 -2.60 -5.16 -17.80
N ALA A 102 -3.91 -5.25 -18.04
CA ALA A 102 -4.85 -5.91 -17.14
C ALA A 102 -4.53 -7.41 -16.95
N SER A 103 -4.22 -8.13 -18.03
CA SER A 103 -3.92 -9.58 -17.97
C SER A 103 -2.63 -9.85 -17.21
N SER A 104 -1.59 -9.03 -17.44
CA SER A 104 -0.33 -9.12 -16.71
C SER A 104 -0.50 -8.79 -15.23
N LEU A 105 -1.34 -7.80 -14.91
CA LEU A 105 -1.66 -7.45 -13.53
C LEU A 105 -2.40 -8.60 -12.82
N LEU A 106 -3.42 -9.18 -13.45
CA LEU A 106 -4.17 -10.32 -12.90
C LEU A 106 -3.28 -11.54 -12.72
N LYS A 107 -2.40 -11.84 -13.68
CA LYS A 107 -1.39 -12.91 -13.54
C LYS A 107 -0.47 -12.66 -12.35
N GLY A 108 0.01 -11.43 -12.17
CA GLY A 108 0.84 -11.04 -11.02
C GLY A 108 0.11 -11.13 -9.67
N LEU A 109 -1.20 -10.83 -9.63
CA LEU A 109 -2.03 -10.98 -8.43
C LEU A 109 -2.33 -12.45 -8.10
N GLY A 110 -2.50 -13.29 -9.14
CA GLY A 110 -2.73 -14.73 -8.99
C GLY A 110 -1.48 -15.51 -8.58
N GLN A 111 -0.29 -14.96 -8.83
CA GLN A 111 0.95 -15.45 -8.26
C GLN A 111 0.96 -15.10 -6.76
N ARG A 112 0.59 -16.06 -5.91
CA ARG A 112 0.95 -16.01 -4.48
C ARG A 112 2.44 -15.72 -4.42
N GLY A 113 2.81 -14.58 -3.83
CA GLY A 113 4.21 -14.22 -3.62
C GLY A 113 4.96 -15.44 -3.10
N GLY A 114 5.98 -15.86 -3.85
CA GLY A 114 6.64 -17.15 -3.71
C GLY A 114 7.39 -17.38 -2.40
N ASP A 115 7.33 -16.45 -1.46
CA ASP A 115 7.68 -16.66 -0.07
C ASP A 115 6.54 -16.11 0.78
N ALA A 116 5.96 -16.96 1.63
CA ALA A 116 5.25 -16.45 2.78
C ALA A 116 6.24 -15.54 3.52
N LEU A 117 5.92 -14.25 3.65
CA LEU A 117 6.69 -13.37 4.53
C LEU A 117 6.85 -14.12 5.86
N PRO A 118 8.07 -14.17 6.42
CA PRO A 118 8.28 -14.87 7.67
C PRO A 118 7.25 -14.36 8.68
N PRO A 119 6.62 -15.27 9.45
CA PRO A 119 5.59 -14.87 10.38
C PRO A 119 6.15 -13.79 11.32
N ILE A 120 5.34 -12.77 11.62
CA ILE A 120 5.72 -11.77 12.60
C ILE A 120 5.84 -12.50 13.94
N GLU A 121 7.05 -12.70 14.44
CA GLU A 121 7.28 -13.39 15.71
C GLU A 121 7.23 -12.45 16.90
N ARG A 122 7.61 -11.17 16.70
CA ARG A 122 7.82 -10.21 17.78
C ARG A 122 7.25 -8.84 17.43
N VAL A 123 6.73 -8.18 18.45
CA VAL A 123 6.24 -6.81 18.39
C VAL A 123 6.94 -6.02 19.48
N ALA A 124 7.71 -5.01 19.08
CA ALA A 124 8.34 -4.08 20.02
C ALA A 124 7.41 -2.87 20.25
N VAL A 125 7.24 -2.49 21.51
CA VAL A 125 6.50 -1.31 21.94
C VAL A 125 7.47 -0.39 22.67
N ILE A 126 7.58 0.85 22.22
CA ILE A 126 8.36 1.87 22.93
C ILE A 126 7.36 2.79 23.62
N THR A 127 7.55 3.01 24.93
CA THR A 127 6.68 3.88 25.74
C THR A 127 7.52 4.87 26.54
N CYS A 128 6.95 6.03 26.87
CA CYS A 128 7.59 7.07 27.67
C CYS A 128 6.48 7.93 28.32
N ASP A 129 6.38 7.88 29.65
CA ASP A 129 5.47 8.65 30.51
C ASP A 129 3.98 8.64 30.07
N ARG A 130 3.52 7.51 29.54
CA ARG A 130 2.15 7.32 28.99
C ARG A 130 1.51 5.98 29.40
N PRO A 131 1.32 5.72 30.70
CA PRO A 131 0.80 4.44 31.18
C PRO A 131 -0.60 4.09 30.63
N ASP A 132 -1.50 5.07 30.48
CA ASP A 132 -2.84 4.83 29.95
C ASP A 132 -2.84 4.35 28.49
N LEU A 133 -1.93 4.87 27.66
CA LEU A 133 -1.82 4.45 26.27
C LEU A 133 -1.21 3.06 26.16
N LEU A 134 -0.23 2.74 27.00
CA LEU A 134 0.32 1.39 27.09
C LEU A 134 -0.78 0.39 27.51
N ARG A 135 -1.59 0.74 28.52
CA ARG A 135 -2.73 -0.06 28.99
C ARG A 135 -3.72 -0.35 27.87
N ARG A 136 -4.13 0.68 27.13
CA ARG A 136 -5.07 0.54 26.01
C ARG A 136 -4.47 -0.34 24.90
N LEU A 137 -3.19 -0.15 24.58
CA LEU A 137 -2.50 -0.91 23.56
C LEU A 137 -2.41 -2.40 23.92
N LEU A 138 -1.92 -2.72 25.12
CA LEU A 138 -1.74 -4.12 25.52
C LEU A 138 -3.08 -4.86 25.66
N LYS A 139 -4.17 -4.18 26.05
CA LYS A 139 -5.52 -4.76 25.98
C LYS A 139 -5.92 -5.08 24.55
N SER A 140 -5.68 -4.17 23.61
CA SER A 140 -5.99 -4.42 22.19
C SER A 140 -5.20 -5.60 21.61
N PHE A 141 -3.99 -5.85 22.10
CA PHE A 141 -3.21 -7.04 21.72
C PHE A 141 -3.88 -8.33 22.16
N ILE A 142 -4.34 -8.41 23.40
CA ILE A 142 -5.07 -9.58 23.92
C ILE A 142 -6.34 -9.83 23.10
N ASP A 143 -7.11 -8.79 22.82
CA ASP A 143 -8.34 -8.91 22.03
C ASP A 143 -8.04 -9.38 20.59
N ASN A 144 -6.97 -8.86 20.00
CA ASN A 144 -6.53 -9.27 18.67
C ASN A 144 -6.06 -10.73 18.63
N GLU A 145 -5.26 -11.17 19.61
CA GLU A 145 -4.83 -12.57 19.73
C GLU A 145 -6.03 -13.51 19.92
N ARG A 146 -7.01 -13.12 20.76
CA ARG A 146 -8.26 -13.89 20.96
C ARG A 146 -9.09 -13.98 19.68
N ARG A 147 -9.20 -12.89 18.92
CA ARG A 147 -10.03 -12.83 17.71
C ARG A 147 -9.43 -13.59 16.53
N HIS A 148 -8.10 -13.57 16.39
CA HIS A 148 -7.41 -14.06 15.20
C HIS A 148 -6.54 -15.30 15.45
N GLY A 149 -6.39 -15.76 16.69
CA GLY A 149 -5.60 -16.94 17.05
C GLY A 149 -4.08 -16.75 16.92
N ASN A 150 -3.63 -15.53 16.69
CA ASN A 150 -2.20 -15.21 16.61
C ASN A 150 -1.58 -15.18 18.01
N ARG A 151 -0.30 -15.53 18.12
CA ARG A 151 0.48 -15.45 19.37
C ARG A 151 1.83 -14.80 19.10
N TYR A 152 1.97 -13.55 19.49
CA TYR A 152 3.21 -12.78 19.32
C TYR A 152 4.04 -12.77 20.60
N ARG A 153 5.32 -12.44 20.49
CA ARG A 153 6.14 -12.05 21.65
C ARG A 153 6.25 -10.54 21.70
N TYR A 154 5.76 -9.93 22.77
CA TYR A 154 5.81 -8.49 22.97
C TYR A 154 7.04 -8.11 23.79
N VAL A 155 7.72 -7.04 23.39
CA VAL A 155 8.81 -6.44 24.17
C VAL A 155 8.49 -4.97 24.37
N ILE A 156 8.34 -4.56 25.62
CA ILE A 156 8.05 -3.18 26.01
C ILE A 156 9.37 -2.55 26.43
N PHE A 157 9.84 -1.59 25.64
CA PHE A 157 10.94 -0.71 26.01
C PHE A 157 10.37 0.53 26.67
N ASP A 158 10.68 0.70 27.94
CA ASP A 158 10.18 1.82 28.74
C ASP A 158 11.28 2.89 28.89
N ASP A 159 11.09 4.01 28.22
CA ASP A 159 11.92 5.22 28.31
C ASP A 159 11.27 6.29 29.19
N SER A 160 10.34 5.90 30.09
CA SER A 160 9.68 6.81 31.02
C SER A 160 10.67 7.41 32.01
N ARG A 161 10.62 8.73 32.15
CA ARG A 161 11.49 9.48 33.05
C ARG A 161 10.95 9.48 34.47
N GLN A 162 9.63 9.38 34.62
CA GLN A 162 8.97 9.37 35.92
C GLN A 162 8.96 7.96 36.51
N GLU A 163 9.37 7.84 37.78
CA GLU A 163 9.37 6.57 38.50
C GLU A 163 7.96 5.98 38.65
N ALA A 164 6.96 6.84 38.87
CA ALA A 164 5.56 6.44 38.92
C ALA A 164 5.11 5.76 37.61
N SER A 165 5.46 6.33 36.46
CA SER A 165 5.18 5.76 35.13
C SER A 165 5.84 4.39 34.96
N ARG A 166 7.14 4.28 35.31
CA ARG A 166 7.87 3.01 35.21
C ARG A 166 7.25 1.93 36.09
N ARG A 167 6.89 2.26 37.33
CA ARG A 167 6.24 1.34 38.26
C ARG A 167 4.88 0.89 37.74
N GLU A 168 4.07 1.80 37.21
CA GLU A 168 2.77 1.47 36.65
C GLU A 168 2.90 0.59 35.40
N ASN A 169 3.80 0.92 34.47
CA ASN A 169 4.05 0.15 33.25
C ASN A 169 4.55 -1.26 33.58
N ARG A 170 5.50 -1.38 34.52
CA ARG A 170 6.02 -2.67 35.01
C ARG A 170 4.89 -3.52 35.60
N ALA A 171 4.07 -2.96 36.47
CA ALA A 171 2.96 -3.67 37.10
C ALA A 171 1.89 -4.10 36.07
N LEU A 172 1.58 -3.23 35.11
CA LEU A 172 0.67 -3.53 34.00
C LEU A 172 1.19 -4.69 33.14
N VAL A 173 2.45 -4.66 32.73
CA VAL A 173 3.03 -5.75 31.92
C VAL A 173 3.02 -7.04 32.72
N GLN A 174 3.35 -7.00 34.02
CA GLN A 174 3.31 -8.18 34.87
C GLN A 174 1.89 -8.77 34.98
N ALA A 175 0.88 -7.95 35.26
CA ALA A 175 -0.50 -8.41 35.33
C ALA A 175 -0.97 -9.08 34.03
N LEU A 176 -0.63 -8.51 32.88
CA LEU A 176 -1.02 -9.09 31.58
C LEU A 176 -0.23 -10.35 31.24
N ARG A 177 1.01 -10.50 31.73
CA ARG A 177 1.75 -11.77 31.64
C ARG A 177 1.05 -12.87 32.42
N ASP A 178 0.52 -12.55 33.60
CA ASP A 178 -0.24 -13.48 34.43
C ASP A 178 -1.56 -13.88 33.75
N GLU A 179 -2.15 -12.99 32.94
CA GLU A 179 -3.29 -13.27 32.04
C GLU A 179 -2.91 -14.05 30.76
N GLY A 180 -1.63 -14.37 30.56
CA GLY A 180 -1.13 -15.21 29.46
C GLY A 180 -0.50 -14.47 28.28
N LEU A 181 -0.37 -13.14 28.35
CA LEU A 181 0.32 -12.36 27.32
C LEU A 181 1.82 -12.65 27.36
N ARG A 182 2.42 -13.01 26.21
CA ARG A 182 3.88 -13.22 26.11
C ARG A 182 4.62 -11.88 26.00
N ALA A 183 4.68 -11.15 27.11
CA ALA A 183 5.33 -9.84 27.18
C ALA A 183 6.61 -9.87 28.02
N ALA A 184 7.61 -9.10 27.60
CA ALA A 184 8.81 -8.77 28.38
C ALA A 184 8.89 -7.25 28.55
N TYR A 185 9.25 -6.79 29.75
CA TYR A 185 9.44 -5.37 30.06
C TYR A 185 10.94 -5.07 30.18
N GLN A 186 11.36 -3.93 29.63
CA GLN A 186 12.75 -3.46 29.59
C GLN A 186 12.78 -1.96 29.91
N GLY A 187 12.87 -1.62 31.20
CA GLY A 187 13.09 -0.24 31.65
C GLY A 187 14.57 0.11 31.83
N PRO A 188 14.89 1.32 32.30
CA PRO A 188 16.28 1.77 32.48
C PRO A 188 17.08 0.89 33.46
N GLU A 189 16.41 0.35 34.49
CA GLU A 189 17.04 -0.54 35.48
C GLU A 189 17.42 -1.90 34.89
N GLU A 190 16.55 -2.47 34.05
CA GLU A 190 16.78 -3.76 33.38
C GLU A 190 17.79 -3.66 32.25
N GLN A 191 17.86 -2.50 31.59
CA GLN A 191 18.85 -2.22 30.56
C GLN A 191 20.24 -2.02 31.16
N ALA A 192 20.35 -1.49 32.39
CA ALA A 192 21.62 -1.33 33.10
C ALA A 192 22.15 -2.63 33.72
N ALA A 193 21.28 -3.63 33.95
CA ALA A 193 21.63 -4.92 34.55
C ALA A 193 22.04 -6.01 33.53
N ARG A 194 22.25 -5.63 32.26
CA ARG A 194 22.45 -6.53 31.13
C ARG A 194 23.74 -6.22 30.38
#